data_AF-A0AAD2HEF7-F1
#
_entry.id   AF-A0AAD2HEF7-F1
#
_cell.length_a   1.000
_cell.length_b   1.000
_cell.length_c   1.000
_cell.angle_alpha   90.00
_cell.angle_beta   90.00
_cell.angle_gamma   90.00
#
_symmetry.space_group_name_H-M   'P 1'
#
loop_
_entity.id
_entity.type
_entity.pdbx_description
1 polymer ?
#
loop_
_entity_poly.entity_id
_entity_poly.type
_entity_poly.pdbx_seq_one_letter_code
_entity_poly.pdbx_strand_id
1 'polypeptide(L)'
;MPHVAIVPGFIATDLANGDATNLGRGGSDYTAAILASTLKASALEIWTDVDGFMTADPKVINDAYVIEHLSYVEAMELCNFGAKVIYPPTIFPAYHKNIPIPGDQRDFVDQRHLPDHDPGLGMVGVIGVNYRIFKTLAKSGISVFLVSQAASENTTSIGVRNDDADLAMEVLTEEFAQESRWGKSIRSKKNRISPRSRSSAKYETHAGYRRKLFGTLGRSGINVIACAQGASETNISFVVSLDSLRKTLNVLHDSFFLSDYQVLNIFIAGVGLIGSNLLEQIRLQQAKLMKENSLQIRVVGATHSKRYIVDRDGLDLKTYRDELRRSENVSTPAAFRDAILSMNIFNSVFVDCTASAEVADIYKDLLEHNVSVVAANKTAASSEYDRYHELKSIAVNGDDLINSGDRILKIEAVVSGTLNYIFNEMSATVPMSKAIKMAQEAGYAEPDPRIDLSGMDVIRKLVILSREAGYRVEQADVKKHLFIPEKYFEGSVEDFWRKIPEIDAEFEQRRKKLEASGKRWRFIATMENGKTEVGLREVDSESPFYHLAGSNNVILLTTERYKEYPMQIKGYGAGAE
;
A
#
# COMPACT_ATOMS: atom_id res chain seq x y z
N MET A 1 -53.17 -7.69 -37.17
CA MET A 1 -52.61 -8.28 -35.93
C MET A 1 -53.18 -7.50 -34.75
N PRO A 2 -53.36 -8.11 -33.56
CA PRO A 2 -53.74 -7.35 -32.37
C PRO A 2 -52.73 -6.23 -32.10
N HIS A 3 -53.17 -5.12 -31.50
CA HIS A 3 -52.32 -3.96 -31.19
C HIS A 3 -51.21 -4.31 -30.18
N VAL A 4 -51.45 -5.32 -29.33
CA VAL A 4 -50.49 -5.89 -28.36
C VAL A 4 -50.66 -7.41 -28.37
N ALA A 5 -49.57 -8.14 -28.52
CA ALA A 5 -49.55 -9.59 -28.40
C ALA A 5 -48.77 -9.98 -27.15
N ILE A 6 -49.36 -10.84 -26.31
CA ILE A 6 -48.70 -11.39 -25.11
C ILE A 6 -48.26 -12.80 -25.47
N VAL A 7 -46.96 -13.04 -25.43
CA VAL A 7 -46.35 -14.32 -25.82
C VAL A 7 -45.71 -14.96 -24.60
N PRO A 8 -45.97 -16.26 -24.31
CA PRO A 8 -45.26 -16.97 -23.25
C PRO A 8 -43.77 -17.11 -23.61
N GLY A 9 -42.90 -16.60 -22.75
CA GLY A 9 -41.45 -16.81 -22.86
C GLY A 9 -41.02 -18.22 -22.48
N PHE A 10 -39.73 -18.55 -22.71
CA PHE A 10 -39.04 -19.77 -22.27
C PHE A 10 -39.47 -21.08 -22.96
N ILE A 11 -40.65 -21.12 -23.59
CA ILE A 11 -41.18 -22.30 -24.26
C ILE A 11 -40.94 -22.25 -25.76
N ALA A 12 -40.64 -23.40 -26.36
CA ALA A 12 -40.49 -23.59 -27.80
C ALA A 12 -41.12 -24.93 -28.21
N THR A 13 -41.25 -25.16 -29.51
CA THR A 13 -41.74 -26.43 -30.07
C THR A 13 -40.72 -26.95 -31.05
N ASP A 14 -40.34 -28.21 -30.92
CA ASP A 14 -39.47 -28.88 -31.89
C ASP A 14 -40.27 -29.12 -33.17
N LEU A 15 -39.71 -28.68 -34.30
CA LEU A 15 -40.36 -28.72 -35.60
C LEU A 15 -40.47 -30.15 -36.17
N ALA A 16 -39.62 -31.08 -35.73
CA ALA A 16 -39.54 -32.44 -36.26
C ALA A 16 -40.58 -33.38 -35.65
N ASN A 17 -40.87 -33.25 -34.35
CA ASN A 17 -41.81 -34.11 -33.62
C ASN A 17 -43.02 -33.37 -33.03
N GLY A 18 -43.01 -32.03 -33.00
CA GLY A 18 -44.10 -31.22 -32.45
C GLY A 18 -44.13 -31.16 -30.92
N ASP A 19 -43.10 -31.68 -30.25
CA ASP A 19 -43.04 -31.71 -28.79
C ASP A 19 -42.69 -30.33 -28.22
N ALA A 20 -43.32 -29.98 -27.10
CA ALA A 20 -42.97 -28.78 -26.35
C ALA A 20 -41.62 -28.96 -25.65
N THR A 21 -40.74 -27.98 -25.81
CA THR A 21 -39.42 -27.94 -25.19
C THR A 21 -39.18 -26.57 -24.53
N ASN A 22 -38.13 -26.47 -23.73
CA ASN A 22 -37.75 -25.27 -23.01
C ASN A 22 -36.37 -24.77 -23.42
N LEU A 23 -36.21 -23.45 -23.48
CA LEU A 23 -35.00 -22.77 -23.96
C LEU A 23 -33.90 -22.65 -22.90
N GLY A 24 -34.01 -23.38 -21.78
CA GLY A 24 -33.05 -23.31 -20.67
C GLY A 24 -33.16 -22.03 -19.82
N ARG A 25 -32.29 -21.89 -18.81
CA ARG A 25 -32.30 -20.73 -17.91
C ARG A 25 -32.08 -19.43 -18.70
N GLY A 26 -32.92 -18.42 -18.49
CA GLY A 26 -32.89 -17.17 -19.27
C GLY A 26 -33.66 -17.24 -20.60
N GLY A 27 -34.37 -18.34 -20.86
CA GLY A 27 -35.11 -18.55 -22.11
C GLY A 27 -36.22 -17.53 -22.40
N SER A 28 -36.74 -16.82 -21.40
CA SER A 28 -37.72 -15.74 -21.62
C SER A 28 -37.10 -14.55 -22.35
N ASP A 29 -35.94 -14.09 -21.88
CA ASP A 29 -35.17 -13.02 -22.52
C ASP A 29 -34.83 -13.42 -23.97
N TYR A 30 -34.36 -14.67 -24.15
CA TYR A 30 -34.00 -15.19 -25.46
C TYR A 30 -35.20 -15.24 -26.42
N THR A 31 -36.38 -15.60 -25.90
CA THR A 31 -37.64 -15.57 -26.69
C THR A 31 -37.94 -14.16 -27.18
N ALA A 32 -37.81 -13.15 -26.31
CA ALA A 32 -38.02 -11.75 -26.66
C ALA A 32 -37.03 -11.28 -27.74
N ALA A 33 -35.75 -11.65 -27.64
CA ALA A 33 -34.75 -11.33 -28.65
C ALA A 33 -35.03 -11.99 -30.01
N ILE A 34 -35.46 -13.25 -30.03
CA ILE A 34 -35.83 -13.94 -31.28
C ILE A 34 -37.01 -13.24 -31.94
N LEU A 35 -38.05 -12.89 -31.18
CA LEU A 35 -39.23 -12.18 -31.70
C LEU A 35 -38.84 -10.80 -32.22
N ALA A 36 -38.07 -10.03 -31.46
CA ALA A 36 -37.58 -8.71 -31.88
C ALA A 36 -36.78 -8.80 -33.19
N SER A 37 -35.85 -9.77 -33.27
CA SER A 37 -35.03 -10.01 -34.46
C SER A 37 -35.86 -10.41 -35.69
N THR A 38 -36.86 -11.26 -35.51
CA THR A 38 -37.73 -11.77 -36.58
C THR A 38 -38.69 -10.70 -37.08
N LEU A 39 -39.25 -9.90 -36.17
CA LEU A 39 -40.18 -8.82 -36.47
C LEU A 39 -39.48 -7.51 -36.88
N LYS A 40 -38.14 -7.47 -36.82
CA LYS A 40 -37.33 -6.26 -37.06
C LYS A 40 -37.77 -5.10 -36.16
N ALA A 41 -37.94 -5.39 -34.88
CA ALA A 41 -38.32 -4.40 -33.89
C ALA A 41 -37.29 -3.26 -33.82
N SER A 42 -37.75 -2.05 -33.50
CA SER A 42 -36.89 -0.87 -33.32
C SER A 42 -36.08 -0.92 -32.02
N ALA A 43 -36.51 -1.71 -31.04
CA ALA A 43 -35.84 -1.91 -29.75
C ALA A 43 -36.26 -3.24 -29.11
N LEU A 44 -35.42 -3.76 -28.22
CA LEU A 44 -35.72 -4.89 -27.34
C LEU A 44 -35.59 -4.44 -25.88
N GLU A 45 -36.71 -4.32 -25.17
CA GLU A 45 -36.71 -3.96 -23.75
C GLU A 45 -36.72 -5.21 -22.86
N ILE A 46 -35.77 -5.28 -21.93
CA ILE A 46 -35.69 -6.35 -20.91
C ILE A 46 -35.95 -5.72 -19.55
N TRP A 47 -37.06 -6.14 -18.92
CA TRP A 47 -37.50 -5.63 -17.62
C TRP A 47 -37.08 -6.60 -16.50
N THR A 48 -36.26 -6.14 -15.55
CA THR A 48 -35.67 -6.95 -14.48
C THR A 48 -35.70 -6.23 -13.12
N ASP A 49 -35.17 -6.86 -12.06
CA ASP A 49 -35.15 -6.35 -10.68
C ASP A 49 -33.97 -5.42 -10.36
N VAL A 50 -33.21 -4.99 -11.38
CA VAL A 50 -32.08 -4.07 -11.30
C VAL A 50 -32.18 -3.02 -12.42
N ASP A 51 -31.71 -1.81 -12.15
CA ASP A 51 -31.78 -0.63 -13.06
C ASP A 51 -30.76 -0.72 -14.22
N GLY A 52 -30.61 -1.90 -14.84
CA GLY A 52 -29.69 -2.15 -15.95
C GLY A 52 -28.32 -2.70 -15.55
N PHE A 53 -27.29 -2.42 -16.36
CA PHE A 53 -25.93 -2.87 -16.07
C PHE A 53 -25.25 -1.93 -15.07
N MET A 54 -24.69 -2.46 -14.00
CA MET A 54 -24.01 -1.68 -12.96
C MET A 54 -22.50 -1.96 -12.92
N THR A 55 -21.72 -1.02 -12.38
CA THR A 55 -20.25 -1.13 -12.26
C THR A 55 -19.79 -2.31 -11.38
N ALA A 56 -20.62 -2.73 -10.43
CA ALA A 56 -20.47 -3.96 -9.65
C ALA A 56 -21.84 -4.46 -9.17
N ASP A 57 -21.88 -5.64 -8.54
CA ASP A 57 -23.11 -6.16 -7.93
C ASP A 57 -23.51 -5.26 -6.73
N PRO A 58 -24.67 -4.57 -6.77
CA PRO A 58 -25.09 -3.64 -5.72
C PRO A 58 -25.37 -4.33 -4.38
N LYS A 59 -25.57 -5.66 -4.37
CA LYS A 59 -25.71 -6.44 -3.13
C LYS A 59 -24.37 -6.67 -2.43
N VAL A 60 -23.26 -6.43 -3.13
CA VAL A 60 -21.89 -6.61 -2.64
C VAL A 60 -21.18 -5.27 -2.43
N ILE A 61 -21.40 -4.31 -3.33
CA ILE A 61 -20.82 -2.96 -3.34
C ILE A 61 -21.96 -1.93 -3.24
N ASN A 62 -22.03 -1.21 -2.12
CA ASN A 62 -23.13 -0.28 -1.86
C ASN A 62 -23.12 0.95 -2.79
N ASP A 63 -21.94 1.37 -3.25
CA ASP A 63 -21.76 2.56 -4.11
C ASP A 63 -21.71 2.21 -5.61
N ALA A 64 -22.23 1.02 -6.00
CA ALA A 64 -22.34 0.65 -7.40
C ALA A 64 -23.35 1.56 -8.12
N TYR A 65 -22.99 2.02 -9.31
CA TYR A 65 -23.83 2.89 -10.15
C TYR A 65 -24.06 2.28 -11.53
N VAL A 66 -25.12 2.77 -12.18
CA VAL A 66 -25.58 2.32 -13.51
C VAL A 66 -24.61 2.78 -14.60
N ILE A 67 -24.27 1.88 -15.52
CA ILE A 67 -23.40 2.14 -16.66
C ILE A 67 -24.25 2.67 -17.81
N GLU A 68 -24.20 3.99 -18.02
CA GLU A 68 -25.05 4.67 -19.03
C GLU A 68 -24.93 4.09 -20.44
N HIS A 69 -23.78 3.53 -20.83
CA HIS A 69 -23.62 2.97 -22.17
C HIS A 69 -22.66 1.80 -22.25
N LEU A 70 -23.04 0.75 -22.99
CA LEU A 70 -22.24 -0.44 -23.26
C LEU A 70 -22.29 -0.81 -24.75
N SER A 71 -21.25 -1.46 -25.27
CA SER A 71 -21.34 -2.16 -26.56
C SER A 71 -21.91 -3.57 -26.37
N TYR A 72 -22.42 -4.19 -27.44
CA TYR A 72 -22.87 -5.59 -27.40
C TYR A 72 -21.77 -6.54 -26.93
N VAL A 73 -20.53 -6.30 -27.33
CA VAL A 73 -19.36 -7.11 -26.93
C VAL A 73 -19.11 -6.98 -25.43
N GLU A 74 -19.12 -5.75 -24.89
CA GLU A 74 -18.94 -5.52 -23.44
C GLU A 74 -20.09 -6.13 -22.63
N ALA A 75 -21.34 -5.97 -23.06
CA ALA A 75 -22.51 -6.54 -22.39
C ALA A 75 -22.48 -8.07 -22.39
N MET A 76 -22.14 -8.70 -23.53
CA MET A 76 -22.03 -10.16 -23.65
C MET A 76 -20.93 -10.71 -22.75
N GLU A 77 -19.79 -10.04 -22.72
CA GLU A 77 -18.68 -10.38 -21.84
C GLU A 77 -19.06 -10.26 -20.35
N LEU A 78 -19.68 -9.15 -19.94
CA LEU A 78 -20.14 -8.97 -18.56
C LEU A 78 -21.11 -10.09 -18.14
N CYS A 79 -22.06 -10.46 -19.01
CA CYS A 79 -23.02 -11.51 -18.75
C CYS A 79 -22.37 -12.90 -18.67
N ASN A 80 -21.42 -13.21 -19.56
CA ASN A 80 -20.66 -14.47 -19.56
C ASN A 80 -19.83 -14.66 -18.29
N PHE A 81 -19.29 -13.56 -17.72
CA PHE A 81 -18.49 -13.58 -16.49
C PHE A 81 -19.29 -13.26 -15.22
N GLY A 82 -20.62 -13.24 -15.32
CA GLY A 82 -21.53 -13.37 -14.19
C GLY A 82 -22.38 -12.15 -13.83
N ALA A 83 -22.42 -11.09 -14.64
CA ALA A 83 -23.46 -10.07 -14.51
C ALA A 83 -24.81 -10.67 -14.94
N LYS A 84 -25.68 -10.96 -13.96
CA LYS A 84 -26.98 -11.61 -14.21
C LYS A 84 -28.07 -10.60 -14.61
N VAL A 85 -27.74 -9.68 -15.52
CA VAL A 85 -28.68 -8.66 -16.01
C VAL A 85 -29.42 -9.15 -17.24
N ILE A 86 -28.69 -9.73 -18.20
CA ILE A 86 -29.23 -10.29 -19.44
C ILE A 86 -28.64 -11.68 -19.64
N TYR A 87 -29.46 -12.62 -20.11
CA TYR A 87 -28.96 -13.93 -20.52
C TYR A 87 -28.09 -13.82 -21.79
N PRO A 88 -26.82 -14.29 -21.83
CA PRO A 88 -25.91 -14.01 -22.95
C PRO A 88 -26.44 -14.38 -24.35
N PRO A 89 -27.12 -15.53 -24.56
CA PRO A 89 -27.73 -15.85 -25.84
C PRO A 89 -28.77 -14.83 -26.35
N THR A 90 -29.39 -14.05 -25.45
CA THR A 90 -30.33 -12.97 -25.80
C THR A 90 -29.66 -11.85 -26.59
N ILE A 91 -28.37 -11.61 -26.36
CA ILE A 91 -27.63 -10.52 -27.00
C ILE A 91 -27.38 -10.83 -28.48
N PHE A 92 -27.27 -12.11 -28.85
CA PHE A 92 -26.87 -12.53 -30.19
C PHE A 92 -27.90 -12.19 -31.29
N PRO A 93 -29.21 -12.48 -31.15
CA PRO A 93 -30.21 -12.06 -32.15
C PRO A 93 -30.35 -10.55 -32.31
N ALA A 94 -30.15 -9.79 -31.22
CA ALA A 94 -30.19 -8.34 -31.21
C ALA A 94 -28.96 -7.73 -31.91
N TYR A 95 -27.76 -8.27 -31.61
CA TYR A 95 -26.51 -7.89 -32.25
C TYR A 95 -26.56 -8.06 -33.79
N HIS A 96 -27.00 -9.22 -34.28
CA HIS A 96 -27.05 -9.50 -35.72
C HIS A 96 -28.01 -8.61 -36.53
N LYS A 97 -28.97 -7.97 -35.85
CA LYS A 97 -29.95 -7.07 -36.47
C LYS A 97 -29.77 -5.61 -36.07
N ASN A 98 -28.73 -5.29 -35.30
CA ASN A 98 -28.52 -3.96 -34.71
C ASN A 98 -29.77 -3.41 -34.01
N ILE A 99 -30.42 -4.27 -33.21
CA ILE A 99 -31.59 -3.88 -32.43
C ILE A 99 -31.12 -3.41 -31.06
N PRO A 100 -31.24 -2.12 -30.73
CA PRO A 100 -30.77 -1.60 -29.46
C PRO A 100 -31.54 -2.22 -28.30
N ILE A 101 -30.85 -2.42 -27.18
CA ILE A 101 -31.44 -2.88 -25.91
C ILE A 101 -31.40 -1.68 -24.94
N PRO A 102 -32.50 -0.90 -24.84
CA PRO A 102 -32.57 0.22 -23.92
C PRO A 102 -32.84 -0.24 -22.48
N GLY A 103 -32.23 0.42 -21.50
CA GLY A 103 -32.58 0.30 -20.07
C GLY A 103 -33.42 1.47 -19.55
N ASP A 104 -33.91 1.33 -18.31
CA ASP A 104 -34.96 2.15 -17.71
C ASP A 104 -34.58 3.65 -17.57
N GLN A 105 -33.28 3.98 -17.49
CA GLN A 105 -32.79 5.36 -17.34
C GLN A 105 -31.62 5.76 -18.26
N ARG A 106 -31.60 5.23 -19.50
CA ARG A 106 -30.61 5.52 -20.58
C ARG A 106 -29.47 4.53 -20.76
N ASP A 107 -29.55 3.29 -20.29
CA ASP A 107 -28.61 2.26 -20.78
C ASP A 107 -28.86 2.03 -22.27
N PHE A 108 -27.82 2.19 -23.09
CA PHE A 108 -27.89 1.85 -24.51
C PHE A 108 -26.81 0.83 -24.84
N VAL A 109 -27.24 -0.40 -25.16
CA VAL A 109 -26.40 -1.39 -25.84
C VAL A 109 -26.57 -1.24 -27.35
N ASP A 110 -25.53 -0.79 -28.04
CA ASP A 110 -25.54 -0.53 -29.49
C ASP A 110 -24.16 -0.78 -30.14
N GLN A 111 -24.10 -0.93 -31.46
CA GLN A 111 -22.87 -0.99 -32.24
C GLN A 111 -22.21 0.39 -32.30
N ARG A 112 -21.07 0.55 -31.60
CA ARG A 112 -20.10 1.60 -31.90
C ARG A 112 -18.86 0.98 -32.53
N HIS A 113 -18.32 1.66 -33.55
CA HIS A 113 -17.15 1.25 -34.34
C HIS A 113 -16.00 0.76 -33.45
N LEU A 114 -15.77 -0.55 -33.49
CA LEU A 114 -14.49 -1.19 -33.23
C LEU A 114 -14.05 -1.85 -34.56
N PRO A 115 -12.74 -2.01 -34.82
CA PRO A 115 -12.26 -2.49 -36.11
C PRO A 115 -12.84 -3.86 -36.42
N ASP A 116 -13.07 -4.14 -37.72
CA ASP A 116 -13.50 -5.43 -38.26
C ASP A 116 -12.59 -6.56 -37.76
N HIS A 117 -12.94 -7.15 -36.62
CA HIS A 117 -12.36 -8.37 -36.12
C HIS A 117 -13.50 -9.27 -35.70
N ASP A 118 -13.77 -10.27 -36.54
CA ASP A 118 -14.44 -11.49 -36.14
C ASP A 118 -13.77 -11.97 -34.84
N PRO A 119 -14.50 -12.18 -33.72
CA PRO A 119 -13.94 -12.74 -32.50
C PRO A 119 -13.68 -14.23 -32.72
N GLY A 120 -12.82 -14.54 -33.68
CA GLY A 120 -12.22 -15.86 -33.83
C GLY A 120 -11.44 -16.14 -32.56
N LEU A 121 -11.78 -17.27 -31.92
CA LEU A 121 -10.98 -17.87 -30.86
C LEU A 121 -9.53 -17.99 -31.32
N GLY A 122 -8.70 -17.04 -30.91
CA GLY A 122 -7.26 -17.09 -31.11
C GLY A 122 -6.66 -18.14 -30.19
N MET A 123 -6.34 -19.32 -30.72
CA MET A 123 -5.34 -20.21 -30.14
C MET A 123 -4.36 -20.65 -31.23
N VAL A 124 -3.16 -20.07 -31.20
CA VAL A 124 -1.99 -20.58 -31.93
C VAL A 124 -1.04 -21.18 -30.87
N GLY A 125 -0.96 -22.52 -30.78
CA GLY A 125 0.08 -23.20 -29.98
C GLY A 125 -0.29 -24.55 -29.36
N VAL A 126 0.45 -25.60 -29.75
CA VAL A 126 0.42 -27.02 -29.30
C VAL A 126 -0.89 -27.77 -29.57
N ILE A 127 -1.14 -28.05 -30.85
CA ILE A 127 -2.37 -28.64 -31.43
C ILE A 127 -2.79 -29.98 -30.78
N GLY A 128 -1.87 -30.78 -30.22
CA GLY A 128 -2.15 -32.15 -29.78
C GLY A 128 -2.80 -32.30 -28.39
N VAL A 129 -2.28 -31.63 -27.36
CA VAL A 129 -2.72 -31.81 -25.96
C VAL A 129 -3.97 -30.98 -25.65
N ASN A 130 -3.99 -29.72 -26.11
CA ASN A 130 -5.14 -28.83 -25.92
C ASN A 130 -6.39 -29.38 -26.61
N TYR A 131 -6.26 -29.94 -27.83
CA TYR A 131 -7.37 -30.60 -28.52
C TYR A 131 -7.96 -31.76 -27.70
N ARG A 132 -7.10 -32.62 -27.11
CA ARG A 132 -7.55 -33.73 -26.27
C ARG A 132 -8.26 -33.25 -25.02
N ILE A 133 -7.72 -32.24 -24.34
CA ILE A 133 -8.36 -31.64 -23.15
C ILE A 133 -9.76 -31.11 -23.48
N PHE A 134 -9.89 -30.24 -24.50
CA PHE A 134 -11.18 -29.65 -24.84
C PHE A 134 -12.16 -30.67 -25.42
N LYS A 135 -11.68 -31.64 -26.21
CA LYS A 135 -12.53 -32.73 -26.73
C LYS A 135 -13.10 -33.58 -25.60
N THR A 136 -12.29 -33.95 -24.62
CA THR A 136 -12.73 -34.78 -23.50
C THR A 136 -13.72 -34.03 -22.61
N LEU A 137 -13.44 -32.76 -22.28
CA LEU A 137 -14.37 -31.92 -21.52
C LEU A 137 -15.70 -31.70 -22.27
N ALA A 138 -15.64 -31.41 -23.58
CA ALA A 138 -16.83 -31.19 -24.39
C ALA A 138 -17.70 -32.44 -24.53
N LYS A 139 -17.09 -33.63 -24.71
CA LYS A 139 -17.81 -34.92 -24.75
C LYS A 139 -18.54 -35.22 -23.45
N SER A 140 -18.01 -34.75 -22.32
CA SER A 140 -18.59 -34.93 -21.00
C SER A 140 -19.57 -33.80 -20.61
N GLY A 141 -19.88 -32.88 -21.54
CA GLY A 141 -20.80 -31.77 -21.29
C GLY A 141 -20.25 -30.68 -20.36
N ILE A 142 -18.94 -30.64 -20.14
CA ILE A 142 -18.29 -29.74 -19.18
C ILE A 142 -17.94 -28.42 -19.87
N SER A 143 -18.52 -27.33 -19.36
CA SER A 143 -18.24 -25.99 -19.88
C SER A 143 -16.99 -25.40 -19.23
N VAL A 144 -16.03 -25.02 -20.07
CA VAL A 144 -14.84 -24.26 -19.66
C VAL A 144 -15.11 -22.78 -19.80
N PHE A 145 -14.85 -21.99 -18.75
CA PHE A 145 -15.03 -20.53 -18.78
C PHE A 145 -13.71 -19.75 -18.66
N LEU A 146 -12.60 -20.41 -18.32
CA LEU A 146 -11.29 -19.78 -18.25
C LEU A 146 -10.22 -20.76 -18.72
N VAL A 147 -9.29 -20.28 -19.53
CA VAL A 147 -8.09 -21.02 -19.94
C VAL A 147 -6.90 -20.09 -19.78
N SER A 148 -5.87 -20.54 -19.08
CA SER A 148 -4.61 -19.81 -18.92
C SER A 148 -3.45 -20.75 -19.18
N GLN A 149 -2.65 -20.48 -20.21
CA GLN A 149 -1.49 -21.31 -20.58
C GLN A 149 -0.19 -20.53 -20.40
N ALA A 150 0.77 -21.10 -19.68
CA ALA A 150 2.12 -20.52 -19.58
C ALA A 150 3.01 -21.04 -20.71
N ALA A 151 3.58 -20.13 -21.51
CA ALA A 151 4.36 -20.45 -22.70
C ALA A 151 5.65 -21.24 -22.41
N SER A 152 6.20 -21.15 -21.19
CA SER A 152 7.49 -21.74 -20.83
C SER A 152 7.43 -23.16 -20.26
N GLU A 153 6.27 -23.62 -19.76
CA GLU A 153 6.19 -24.84 -18.92
C GLU A 153 5.16 -25.89 -19.36
N ASN A 154 4.53 -25.75 -20.54
CA ASN A 154 3.47 -26.66 -21.01
C ASN A 154 2.31 -26.84 -20.00
N THR A 155 2.11 -25.88 -19.12
CA THR A 155 1.06 -25.89 -18.09
C THR A 155 -0.17 -25.13 -18.58
N THR A 156 -1.30 -25.83 -18.65
CA THR A 156 -2.61 -25.26 -18.99
C THR A 156 -3.51 -25.32 -17.76
N SER A 157 -3.95 -24.15 -17.28
CA SER A 157 -4.92 -23.99 -16.20
C SER A 157 -6.32 -23.79 -16.80
N ILE A 158 -7.32 -24.50 -16.26
CA ILE A 158 -8.68 -24.51 -16.79
C ILE A 158 -9.66 -24.22 -15.66
N GLY A 159 -10.51 -23.22 -15.86
CA GLY A 159 -11.65 -22.91 -15.00
C GLY A 159 -12.91 -23.60 -15.51
N VAL A 160 -13.49 -24.44 -14.67
CA VAL A 160 -14.78 -25.12 -14.87
C VAL A 160 -15.71 -24.78 -13.70
N ARG A 161 -17.02 -25.01 -13.86
CA ARG A 161 -17.97 -24.79 -12.75
C ARG A 161 -17.61 -25.70 -11.59
N ASN A 162 -17.82 -25.23 -10.35
CA ASN A 162 -17.54 -26.02 -9.16
C ASN A 162 -18.26 -27.38 -9.17
N ASP A 163 -19.49 -27.42 -9.70
CA ASP A 163 -20.30 -28.63 -9.83
C ASP A 163 -19.68 -29.65 -10.79
N ASP A 164 -18.97 -29.16 -11.83
CA ASP A 164 -18.37 -29.98 -12.88
C ASP A 164 -16.90 -30.33 -12.56
N ALA A 165 -16.32 -29.79 -11.49
CA ALA A 165 -14.89 -29.88 -11.20
C ALA A 165 -14.42 -31.32 -10.93
N ASP A 166 -15.21 -32.10 -10.19
CA ASP A 166 -14.87 -33.49 -9.88
C ASP A 166 -14.95 -34.38 -11.12
N LEU A 167 -16.01 -34.23 -11.92
CA LEU A 167 -16.16 -34.93 -13.19
C LEU A 167 -15.07 -34.54 -14.19
N ALA A 168 -14.72 -33.25 -14.28
CA ALA A 168 -13.65 -32.74 -15.14
C ALA A 168 -12.30 -33.38 -14.78
N MET A 169 -12.02 -33.51 -13.49
CA MET A 169 -10.81 -34.17 -13.01
C MET A 169 -10.78 -35.64 -13.36
N GLU A 170 -11.88 -36.35 -13.16
CA GLU A 170 -12.00 -37.78 -13.49
C GLU A 170 -11.72 -38.02 -14.97
N VAL A 171 -12.46 -37.37 -15.86
CA VAL A 171 -12.37 -37.60 -17.31
C VAL A 171 -11.02 -37.17 -17.90
N LEU A 172 -10.41 -36.11 -17.37
CA LEU A 172 -9.07 -35.70 -17.79
C LEU A 172 -7.99 -36.64 -17.26
N THR A 173 -8.15 -37.16 -16.03
CA THR A 173 -7.20 -38.13 -15.48
C THR A 173 -7.24 -39.43 -16.26
N GLU A 174 -8.41 -39.88 -16.70
CA GLU A 174 -8.58 -41.04 -17.57
C GLU A 174 -7.96 -40.82 -18.95
N GLU A 175 -8.25 -39.68 -19.61
CA GLU A 175 -7.73 -39.36 -20.95
C GLU A 175 -6.20 -39.29 -20.98
N PHE A 176 -5.55 -38.86 -19.88
CA PHE A 176 -4.09 -38.71 -19.76
C PHE A 176 -3.43 -39.73 -18.83
N ALA A 177 -4.08 -40.87 -18.58
CA ALA A 177 -3.60 -41.90 -17.67
C ALA A 177 -2.26 -42.53 -18.13
N GLN A 178 -2.02 -42.61 -19.45
CA GLN A 178 -0.76 -43.18 -19.99
C GLN A 178 0.43 -42.22 -19.83
N GLU A 179 0.19 -40.92 -19.94
CA GLU A 179 1.20 -39.86 -19.82
C GLU A 179 1.62 -39.61 -18.36
N SER A 180 0.72 -39.91 -17.42
CA SER A 180 1.00 -39.86 -15.98
C SER A 180 2.10 -40.86 -15.55
N ARG A 181 2.33 -41.93 -16.32
CA ARG A 181 3.41 -42.91 -16.06
C ARG A 181 4.82 -42.38 -16.40
N TRP A 182 4.94 -41.29 -17.15
CA TRP A 182 6.23 -40.68 -17.54
C TRP A 182 6.55 -39.39 -16.78
N GLY A 183 5.90 -39.15 -15.64
CA GLY A 183 6.18 -38.01 -14.76
C GLY A 183 5.47 -36.70 -15.15
N LYS A 184 4.56 -36.72 -16.13
CA LYS A 184 3.66 -35.59 -16.44
C LYS A 184 2.35 -35.75 -15.66
N SER A 185 2.22 -35.06 -14.53
CA SER A 185 1.07 -35.20 -13.63
C SER A 185 0.03 -34.09 -13.85
N ILE A 186 -1.24 -34.47 -13.99
CA ILE A 186 -2.37 -33.55 -13.80
C ILE A 186 -2.46 -33.28 -12.29
N ARG A 187 -2.19 -32.03 -11.89
CA ARG A 187 -2.29 -31.61 -10.49
C ARG A 187 -3.60 -30.85 -10.28
N SER A 188 -4.50 -31.38 -9.47
CA SER A 188 -5.65 -30.63 -8.98
C SER A 188 -5.24 -29.78 -7.78
N LYS A 189 -5.58 -28.50 -7.81
CA LYS A 189 -5.80 -27.72 -6.59
C LYS A 189 -7.29 -27.43 -6.53
N LYS A 190 -8.00 -28.13 -5.64
CA LYS A 190 -9.42 -27.88 -5.35
C LYS A 190 -9.53 -26.61 -4.50
N ASN A 191 -9.13 -25.48 -5.07
CA ASN A 191 -9.33 -24.19 -4.44
C ASN A 191 -10.76 -23.76 -4.77
N ARG A 192 -11.55 -23.44 -3.74
CA ARG A 192 -12.80 -22.68 -3.94
C ARG A 192 -12.39 -21.30 -4.42
N ILE A 193 -12.50 -21.05 -5.72
CA ILE A 193 -12.09 -19.81 -6.37
C ILE A 193 -13.36 -19.13 -6.88
N SER A 194 -13.45 -17.81 -6.68
CA SER A 194 -14.40 -16.97 -7.40
C SER A 194 -13.69 -16.29 -8.59
N PRO A 195 -14.19 -16.43 -9.82
CA PRO A 195 -13.55 -15.85 -11.02
C PRO A 195 -13.87 -14.35 -11.25
N ARG A 196 -14.36 -13.61 -10.24
CA ARG A 196 -14.94 -12.28 -10.46
C ARG A 196 -14.02 -11.14 -10.11
N SER A 197 -13.60 -10.38 -11.14
CA SER A 197 -13.69 -8.92 -11.23
C SER A 197 -13.08 -8.42 -12.56
N ARG A 198 -13.70 -7.44 -13.21
CA ARG A 198 -13.25 -6.83 -14.48
C ARG A 198 -13.27 -5.31 -14.35
N SER A 199 -12.23 -4.63 -14.89
CA SER A 199 -12.26 -3.20 -15.16
C SER A 199 -12.41 -2.99 -16.67
N SER A 200 -13.39 -2.20 -17.11
CA SER A 200 -13.44 -1.66 -18.47
C SER A 200 -13.49 -0.14 -18.36
N ALA A 201 -12.47 0.55 -18.85
CA ALA A 201 -12.49 1.99 -19.03
C ALA A 201 -11.76 2.39 -20.31
N LYS A 202 -12.36 3.36 -21.00
CA LYS A 202 -11.99 3.88 -22.30
C LYS A 202 -10.76 4.81 -22.22
N TYR A 203 -9.95 4.77 -23.28
CA TYR A 203 -8.91 5.74 -23.65
C TYR A 203 -7.81 6.01 -22.61
N GLU A 204 -6.92 5.04 -22.42
CA GLU A 204 -5.52 5.26 -22.00
C GLU A 204 -4.72 4.00 -22.34
N THR A 205 -3.44 4.11 -22.72
CA THR A 205 -2.63 2.98 -23.22
C THR A 205 -2.71 1.74 -22.31
N HIS A 206 -3.10 0.59 -22.86
CA HIS A 206 -3.35 -0.72 -22.22
C HIS A 206 -2.26 -1.26 -21.26
N ALA A 207 -1.06 -0.67 -21.24
CA ALA A 207 -0.01 -0.98 -20.27
C ALA A 207 -0.28 -0.37 -18.88
N GLY A 208 -0.86 0.83 -18.83
CA GLY A 208 -1.16 1.55 -17.57
C GLY A 208 -2.21 0.85 -16.73
N TYR A 209 -3.29 0.36 -17.36
CA TYR A 209 -4.37 -0.37 -16.69
C TYR A 209 -3.92 -1.68 -16.08
N ARG A 210 -3.08 -2.46 -16.77
CA ARG A 210 -2.52 -3.70 -16.23
C ARG A 210 -1.64 -3.44 -15.02
N ARG A 211 -0.78 -2.41 -15.11
CA ARG A 211 0.04 -1.98 -13.98
C ARG A 211 -0.81 -1.49 -12.80
N LYS A 212 -1.87 -0.73 -13.08
CA LYS A 212 -2.83 -0.27 -12.06
C LYS A 212 -3.55 -1.45 -11.43
N LEU A 213 -4.09 -2.40 -12.20
CA LEU A 213 -4.80 -3.58 -11.72
C LEU A 213 -3.93 -4.42 -10.78
N PHE A 214 -2.79 -4.92 -11.27
CA PHE A 214 -1.93 -5.78 -10.46
C PHE A 214 -1.22 -5.01 -9.36
N GLY A 215 -0.90 -3.72 -9.57
CA GLY A 215 -0.36 -2.86 -8.52
C GLY A 215 -1.35 -2.62 -7.38
N THR A 216 -2.62 -2.36 -7.71
CA THR A 216 -3.70 -2.19 -6.74
C THR A 216 -3.98 -3.49 -5.96
N LEU A 217 -3.99 -4.65 -6.64
CA LEU A 217 -4.13 -5.96 -5.98
C LEU A 217 -2.94 -6.27 -5.07
N GLY A 218 -1.71 -6.05 -5.55
CA GLY A 218 -0.47 -6.30 -4.81
C GLY A 218 -0.34 -5.42 -3.56
N ARG A 219 -0.57 -4.10 -3.67
CA ARG A 219 -0.58 -3.16 -2.53
C ARG A 219 -1.65 -3.50 -1.49
N SER A 220 -2.70 -4.19 -1.91
CA SER A 220 -3.81 -4.62 -1.03
C SER A 220 -3.58 -6.01 -0.43
N GLY A 221 -2.43 -6.64 -0.68
CA GLY A 221 -2.11 -7.99 -0.21
C GLY A 221 -2.99 -9.08 -0.84
N ILE A 222 -3.61 -8.82 -1.99
CA ILE A 222 -4.45 -9.79 -2.69
C ILE A 222 -3.58 -10.62 -3.62
N ASN A 223 -3.46 -11.91 -3.33
CA ASN A 223 -2.69 -12.82 -4.16
C ASN A 223 -3.52 -13.30 -5.37
N VAL A 224 -2.96 -13.12 -6.58
CA VAL A 224 -3.53 -13.61 -7.83
C VAL A 224 -3.00 -15.00 -8.12
N ILE A 225 -3.89 -16.00 -8.10
CA ILE A 225 -3.56 -17.42 -8.30
C ILE A 225 -3.37 -17.74 -9.80
N ALA A 226 -4.20 -17.14 -10.65
CA ALA A 226 -4.12 -17.30 -12.10
C ALA A 226 -4.71 -16.06 -12.79
N CYS A 227 -4.29 -15.79 -14.02
CA CYS A 227 -4.82 -14.72 -14.86
C CYS A 227 -4.94 -15.21 -16.30
N ALA A 228 -6.06 -14.92 -16.95
CA ALA A 228 -6.29 -15.10 -18.37
C ALA A 228 -6.59 -13.75 -19.01
N GLN A 229 -5.94 -13.46 -20.13
CA GLN A 229 -6.22 -12.28 -20.94
C GLN A 229 -6.77 -12.76 -22.28
N GLY A 230 -7.95 -12.23 -22.67
CA GLY A 230 -8.59 -12.57 -23.93
C GLY A 230 -7.86 -11.99 -25.14
N ALA A 231 -8.16 -12.53 -26.33
CA ALA A 231 -7.67 -12.00 -27.61
C ALA A 231 -8.30 -10.65 -27.97
N SER A 232 -9.52 -10.38 -27.48
CA SER A 232 -10.08 -9.03 -27.45
C SER A 232 -9.42 -8.29 -26.27
N GLU A 233 -8.62 -7.28 -26.55
CA GLU A 233 -7.76 -6.53 -25.60
C GLU A 233 -8.54 -5.80 -24.48
N THR A 234 -9.84 -6.06 -24.35
CA THR A 234 -10.82 -5.44 -23.45
C THR A 234 -11.08 -6.23 -22.17
N ASN A 235 -10.61 -7.49 -22.05
CA ASN A 235 -10.83 -8.35 -20.87
C ASN A 235 -9.55 -8.79 -20.18
N ILE A 236 -9.53 -8.68 -18.85
CA ILE A 236 -8.58 -9.36 -17.98
C ILE A 236 -9.39 -10.12 -16.92
N SER A 237 -9.28 -11.44 -16.93
CA SER A 237 -9.90 -12.33 -15.94
C SER A 237 -8.83 -12.89 -15.02
N PHE A 238 -9.05 -12.88 -13.72
CA PHE A 238 -8.09 -13.43 -12.78
C PHE A 238 -8.77 -14.12 -11.58
N VAL A 239 -7.96 -14.89 -10.86
CA VAL A 239 -8.39 -15.91 -9.90
C VAL A 239 -7.79 -15.55 -8.55
N VAL A 240 -8.62 -15.36 -7.53
CA VAL A 240 -8.21 -15.05 -6.14
C VAL A 240 -8.82 -16.06 -5.16
N SER A 241 -8.32 -16.08 -3.91
CA SER A 241 -8.98 -16.88 -2.86
C SER A 241 -10.39 -16.33 -2.57
N LEU A 242 -11.32 -17.23 -2.23
CA LEU A 242 -12.70 -16.84 -1.92
C LEU A 242 -12.78 -15.84 -0.75
N ASP A 243 -11.94 -16.02 0.27
CA ASP A 243 -11.87 -15.13 1.44
C ASP A 243 -11.47 -13.70 1.06
N SER A 244 -10.71 -13.54 -0.04
CA SER A 244 -10.27 -12.25 -0.56
C SER A 244 -11.25 -11.64 -1.55
N LEU A 245 -12.33 -12.32 -1.95
CA LEU A 245 -13.23 -11.87 -3.03
C LEU A 245 -13.84 -10.50 -2.73
N ARG A 246 -14.39 -10.31 -1.53
CA ARG A 246 -15.03 -9.05 -1.15
C ARG A 246 -14.02 -7.91 -1.12
N LYS A 247 -12.83 -8.15 -0.55
CA LYS A 247 -11.72 -7.18 -0.53
C LYS A 247 -11.30 -6.81 -1.96
N THR A 248 -11.20 -7.81 -2.84
CA THR A 248 -10.83 -7.64 -4.25
C THR A 248 -11.84 -6.76 -5.00
N LEU A 249 -13.14 -7.04 -4.85
CA LEU A 249 -14.19 -6.26 -5.50
C LEU A 249 -14.20 -4.81 -5.03
N ASN A 250 -14.12 -4.57 -3.72
CA ASN A 250 -14.07 -3.21 -3.16
C ASN A 250 -12.84 -2.44 -3.69
N VAL A 251 -11.66 -3.05 -3.58
CA VAL A 251 -10.39 -2.43 -3.99
C VAL A 251 -10.39 -2.05 -5.47
N LEU A 252 -10.95 -2.90 -6.33
CA LEU A 252 -11.06 -2.60 -7.75
C LEU A 252 -12.15 -1.58 -8.05
N HIS A 253 -13.29 -1.66 -7.37
CA HIS A 253 -14.35 -0.69 -7.56
C HIS A 253 -13.89 0.72 -7.16
N ASP A 254 -13.26 0.85 -5.99
CA ASP A 254 -12.69 2.11 -5.49
C ASP A 254 -11.62 2.66 -6.44
N SER A 255 -10.69 1.80 -6.88
CA SER A 255 -9.54 2.21 -7.69
C SER A 255 -9.89 2.58 -9.13
N PHE A 256 -10.91 1.93 -9.72
CA PHE A 256 -11.27 2.10 -11.12
C PHE A 256 -12.50 2.97 -11.36
N PHE A 257 -13.46 3.04 -10.41
CA PHE A 257 -14.77 3.64 -10.67
C PHE A 257 -15.17 4.78 -9.73
N LEU A 258 -14.62 4.86 -8.51
CA LEU A 258 -15.09 5.85 -7.52
C LEU A 258 -14.12 6.99 -7.23
N SER A 259 -12.84 6.89 -7.57
CA SER A 259 -11.88 7.92 -7.16
C SER A 259 -10.99 8.42 -8.28
N ASP A 260 -11.14 9.71 -8.60
CA ASP A 260 -10.08 10.54 -9.22
C ASP A 260 -8.85 10.68 -8.30
N TYR A 261 -8.98 10.20 -7.05
CA TYR A 261 -8.01 10.34 -5.98
C TYR A 261 -7.53 8.97 -5.48
N GLN A 262 -6.22 8.82 -5.26
CA GLN A 262 -5.72 7.73 -4.43
C GLN A 262 -6.03 8.07 -2.97
N VAL A 263 -6.73 7.17 -2.26
CA VAL A 263 -7.00 7.33 -0.83
C VAL A 263 -5.89 6.67 -0.02
N LEU A 264 -5.35 7.41 0.95
CA LEU A 264 -4.37 6.94 1.93
C LEU A 264 -4.98 7.02 3.33
N ASN A 265 -5.06 5.87 4.01
CA ASN A 265 -5.70 5.75 5.32
C ASN A 265 -4.64 5.76 6.42
N ILE A 266 -4.67 6.77 7.30
CA ILE A 266 -3.66 6.98 8.33
C ILE A 266 -4.19 6.60 9.71
N PHE A 267 -3.42 5.77 10.42
CA PHE A 267 -3.55 5.52 11.84
C PHE A 267 -2.39 6.18 12.58
N ILE A 268 -2.64 7.08 13.52
CA ILE A 268 -1.59 7.81 14.23
C ILE A 268 -1.49 7.40 15.70
N ALA A 269 -0.28 7.03 16.14
CA ALA A 269 0.05 6.84 17.54
C ALA A 269 0.83 8.05 18.05
N GLY A 270 0.33 8.67 19.12
CA GLY A 270 0.98 9.81 19.77
C GLY A 270 0.54 11.15 19.21
N VAL A 271 -0.65 11.61 19.61
CA VAL A 271 -1.16 12.96 19.29
C VAL A 271 -0.61 14.06 20.23
N GLY A 272 0.65 13.93 20.62
CA GLY A 272 1.39 14.93 21.41
C GLY A 272 1.86 16.11 20.54
N LEU A 273 2.99 16.73 20.88
CA LEU A 273 3.52 17.89 20.15
C LEU A 273 3.74 17.58 18.65
N ILE A 274 4.46 16.51 18.32
CA ILE A 274 4.77 16.14 16.93
C ILE A 274 3.49 15.68 16.19
N GLY A 275 2.78 14.70 16.74
CA GLY A 275 1.61 14.14 16.06
C GLY A 275 0.48 15.13 15.87
N SER A 276 0.29 16.09 16.79
CA SER A 276 -0.74 17.12 16.61
C SER A 276 -0.38 18.15 15.54
N ASN A 277 0.90 18.54 15.41
CA ASN A 277 1.35 19.39 14.31
C ASN A 277 1.24 18.66 12.97
N LEU A 278 1.57 17.37 12.90
CA LEU A 278 1.37 16.57 11.70
C LEU A 278 -0.11 16.54 11.27
N LEU A 279 -1.04 16.30 12.21
CA LEU A 279 -2.48 16.32 11.91
C LEU A 279 -2.94 17.68 11.41
N GLU A 280 -2.41 18.77 11.97
CA GLU A 280 -2.72 20.13 11.51
C GLU A 280 -2.15 20.40 10.10
N GLN A 281 -0.93 19.95 9.81
CA GLN A 281 -0.35 20.02 8.48
C GLN A 281 -1.18 19.24 7.45
N ILE A 282 -1.62 18.03 7.80
CA ILE A 282 -2.52 17.22 6.96
C ILE A 282 -3.81 17.99 6.71
N ARG A 283 -4.43 18.57 7.74
CA ARG A 283 -5.65 19.36 7.64
C ARG A 283 -5.51 20.55 6.70
N LEU A 284 -4.40 21.28 6.78
CA LEU A 284 -4.13 22.46 5.95
C LEU A 284 -3.78 22.11 4.50
N GLN A 285 -3.09 20.98 4.29
CA GLN A 285 -2.60 20.59 2.96
C GLN A 285 -3.58 19.70 2.18
N GLN A 286 -4.63 19.16 2.82
CA GLN A 286 -5.55 18.19 2.22
C GLN A 286 -6.10 18.65 0.86
N ALA A 287 -6.61 19.89 0.78
CA ALA A 287 -7.16 20.44 -0.46
C ALA A 287 -6.12 20.56 -1.58
N LYS A 288 -4.87 20.90 -1.22
CA LYS A 288 -3.75 21.01 -2.17
C LYS A 288 -3.36 19.63 -2.69
N LEU A 289 -3.21 18.63 -1.80
CA LEU A 289 -2.86 17.26 -2.16
C LEU A 289 -3.90 16.60 -3.07
N MET A 290 -5.19 16.86 -2.80
CA MET A 290 -6.25 16.38 -3.69
C MET A 290 -6.13 17.03 -5.07
N LYS A 291 -5.97 18.37 -5.14
CA LYS A 291 -5.92 19.09 -6.42
C LYS A 291 -4.67 18.79 -7.26
N GLU A 292 -3.50 18.73 -6.64
CA GLU A 292 -2.21 18.67 -7.34
C GLU A 292 -1.68 17.24 -7.51
N ASN A 293 -1.97 16.36 -6.55
CA ASN A 293 -1.40 15.00 -6.51
C ASN A 293 -2.46 13.90 -6.68
N SER A 294 -3.73 14.26 -6.87
CA SER A 294 -4.83 13.32 -6.83
C SER A 294 -4.76 12.42 -5.58
N LEU A 295 -4.42 12.98 -4.42
CA LEU A 295 -4.19 12.21 -3.18
C LEU A 295 -5.14 12.71 -2.09
N GLN A 296 -5.97 11.81 -1.58
CA GLN A 296 -6.82 12.06 -0.42
C GLN A 296 -6.24 11.35 0.81
N ILE A 297 -5.79 12.12 1.79
CA ILE A 297 -5.39 11.58 3.09
C ILE A 297 -6.62 11.55 4.00
N ARG A 298 -6.89 10.38 4.57
CA ARG A 298 -7.96 10.14 5.55
C ARG A 298 -7.33 9.63 6.84
N VAL A 299 -7.48 10.38 7.93
CA VAL A 299 -7.05 9.90 9.24
C VAL A 299 -8.17 9.05 9.82
N VAL A 300 -7.94 7.74 9.90
CA VAL A 300 -8.95 6.74 10.30
C VAL A 300 -8.79 6.27 11.75
N GLY A 301 -7.66 6.59 12.39
CA GLY A 301 -7.50 6.28 13.80
C GLY A 301 -6.44 7.13 14.46
N ALA A 302 -6.66 7.42 15.75
CA ALA A 302 -5.74 8.18 16.57
C ALA A 302 -5.67 7.59 17.98
N THR A 303 -4.47 7.53 18.55
CA THR A 303 -4.28 7.09 19.93
C THR A 303 -3.33 7.99 20.73
N HIS A 304 -3.58 8.05 22.03
CA HIS A 304 -2.67 8.58 23.04
C HIS A 304 -2.52 7.56 24.19
N SER A 305 -1.81 7.91 25.26
CA SER A 305 -1.47 6.97 26.34
C SER A 305 -2.66 6.35 27.09
N LYS A 306 -3.88 6.91 27.00
CA LYS A 306 -5.05 6.43 27.76
C LYS A 306 -6.19 5.84 26.92
N ARG A 307 -6.41 6.39 25.73
CA ARG A 307 -7.54 6.09 24.84
C ARG A 307 -7.10 6.07 23.38
N TYR A 308 -7.88 5.38 22.56
CA TYR A 308 -7.81 5.45 21.11
C TYR A 308 -9.20 5.66 20.49
N ILE A 309 -9.24 6.15 19.27
CA ILE A 309 -10.44 6.18 18.41
C ILE A 309 -10.10 5.64 17.06
N VAL A 310 -11.06 4.99 16.43
CA VAL A 310 -10.97 4.50 15.07
C VAL A 310 -12.32 4.71 14.39
N ASP A 311 -12.28 5.24 13.17
CA ASP A 311 -13.45 5.44 12.31
C ASP A 311 -13.03 5.12 10.86
N ARG A 312 -13.79 4.22 10.22
CA ARG A 312 -13.53 3.78 8.86
C ARG A 312 -13.80 4.89 7.83
N ASP A 313 -14.74 5.77 8.13
CA ASP A 313 -15.10 6.88 7.24
C ASP A 313 -14.17 8.09 7.42
N GLY A 314 -13.38 8.08 8.49
CA GLY A 314 -12.37 9.07 8.80
C GLY A 314 -12.78 10.01 9.93
N LEU A 315 -11.80 10.47 10.69
CA LEU A 315 -11.97 11.39 11.81
C LEU A 315 -12.03 12.84 11.32
N ASP A 316 -12.90 13.65 11.94
CA ASP A 316 -12.85 15.10 11.72
C ASP A 316 -11.65 15.70 12.48
N LEU A 317 -10.66 16.18 11.71
CA LEU A 317 -9.43 16.77 12.25
C LEU A 317 -9.65 18.06 13.07
N LYS A 318 -10.85 18.64 13.05
CA LYS A 318 -11.20 19.76 13.93
C LYS A 318 -11.64 19.29 15.32
N THR A 319 -12.32 18.14 15.41
CA THR A 319 -12.97 17.66 16.65
C THR A 319 -12.34 16.40 17.23
N TYR A 320 -11.39 15.77 16.52
CA TYR A 320 -10.77 14.50 16.91
C TYR A 320 -10.23 14.48 18.34
N ARG A 321 -9.76 15.63 18.87
CA ARG A 321 -9.22 15.72 20.24
C ARG A 321 -10.28 15.46 21.29
N ASP A 322 -11.48 16.00 21.08
CA ASP A 322 -12.58 15.83 22.03
C ASP A 322 -13.21 14.45 21.91
N GLU A 323 -13.33 13.93 20.68
CA GLU A 323 -13.74 12.55 20.41
C GLU A 323 -12.78 11.54 21.06
N LEU A 324 -11.47 11.75 20.90
CA LEU A 324 -10.44 10.90 21.51
C LEU A 324 -10.51 10.90 23.04
N ARG A 325 -10.78 12.06 23.65
CA ARG A 325 -10.93 12.19 25.10
C ARG A 325 -12.20 11.50 25.62
N ARG A 326 -13.29 11.53 24.84
CA ARG A 326 -14.58 10.93 25.19
C ARG A 326 -14.66 9.44 24.90
N SER A 327 -13.75 8.93 24.07
CA SER A 327 -13.67 7.51 23.75
C SER A 327 -13.60 6.63 25.00
N GLU A 328 -14.35 5.54 25.00
CA GLU A 328 -14.32 4.52 26.05
C GLU A 328 -13.20 3.49 25.82
N ASN A 329 -12.68 3.42 24.60
CA ASN A 329 -11.66 2.47 24.21
C ASN A 329 -10.36 2.72 24.98
N VAL A 330 -9.90 1.71 25.72
CA VAL A 330 -8.64 1.77 26.49
C VAL A 330 -7.45 1.60 25.54
N SER A 331 -6.49 2.51 25.60
CA SER A 331 -5.28 2.43 24.78
C SER A 331 -4.26 1.45 25.36
N THR A 332 -3.99 0.39 24.61
CA THR A 332 -2.75 -0.37 24.67
C THR A 332 -2.22 -0.56 23.25
N PRO A 333 -0.90 -0.72 23.03
CA PRO A 333 -0.36 -0.98 21.70
C PRO A 333 -1.02 -2.18 21.02
N ALA A 334 -1.26 -3.27 21.76
CA ALA A 334 -1.96 -4.45 21.27
C ALA A 334 -3.42 -4.15 20.89
N ALA A 335 -4.17 -3.44 21.73
CA ALA A 335 -5.57 -3.11 21.43
C ALA A 335 -5.68 -2.21 20.19
N PHE A 336 -4.77 -1.25 20.02
CA PHE A 336 -4.79 -0.39 18.84
C PHE A 336 -4.35 -1.14 17.58
N ARG A 337 -3.34 -2.02 17.67
CA ARG A 337 -2.97 -2.95 16.58
C ARG A 337 -4.17 -3.79 16.17
N ASP A 338 -4.86 -4.43 17.11
CA ASP A 338 -5.99 -5.32 16.82
C ASP A 338 -7.15 -4.54 16.17
N ALA A 339 -7.40 -3.30 16.61
CA ALA A 339 -8.35 -2.41 15.96
C ALA A 339 -7.95 -2.11 14.50
N ILE A 340 -6.69 -1.75 14.23
CA ILE A 340 -6.17 -1.52 12.87
C ILE A 340 -6.36 -2.76 11.99
N LEU A 341 -5.95 -3.93 12.49
CA LEU A 341 -6.01 -5.17 11.72
C LEU A 341 -7.46 -5.61 11.45
N SER A 342 -8.35 -5.45 12.43
CA SER A 342 -9.78 -5.79 12.30
C SER A 342 -10.50 -4.94 11.25
N MET A 343 -10.07 -3.68 11.06
CA MET A 343 -10.62 -2.79 10.04
C MET A 343 -10.27 -3.25 8.62
N ASN A 344 -9.10 -3.86 8.43
CA ASN A 344 -8.62 -4.40 7.14
C ASN A 344 -8.80 -3.41 5.97
N ILE A 345 -8.48 -2.13 6.23
CA ILE A 345 -8.58 -1.04 5.25
C ILE A 345 -7.35 -1.06 4.33
N PHE A 346 -7.54 -0.81 3.04
CA PHE A 346 -6.46 -0.76 2.07
C PHE A 346 -5.68 0.56 2.14
N ASN A 347 -4.45 0.59 1.58
CA ASN A 347 -3.55 1.75 1.63
C ASN A 347 -3.41 2.33 3.04
N SER A 348 -3.22 1.44 4.02
CA SER A 348 -3.12 1.81 5.42
C SER A 348 -1.68 2.14 5.78
N VAL A 349 -1.49 3.27 6.46
CA VAL A 349 -0.22 3.72 7.01
C VAL A 349 -0.38 3.95 8.50
N PHE A 350 0.45 3.26 9.28
CA PHE A 350 0.62 3.52 10.69
C PHE A 350 1.74 4.56 10.90
N VAL A 351 1.42 5.63 11.63
CA VAL A 351 2.33 6.74 11.92
C VAL A 351 2.64 6.76 13.41
N ASP A 352 3.89 6.45 13.77
CA ASP A 352 4.35 6.52 15.16
C ASP A 352 5.07 7.84 15.46
N CYS A 353 4.39 8.71 16.19
CA CYS A 353 4.92 9.95 16.74
C CYS A 353 5.28 9.85 18.23
N THR A 354 5.45 8.63 18.76
CA THR A 354 5.83 8.38 20.15
C THR A 354 7.33 8.12 20.32
N ALA A 355 7.77 8.00 21.56
CA ALA A 355 9.09 7.48 21.93
C ALA A 355 8.99 6.12 22.64
N SER A 356 7.87 5.41 22.50
CA SER A 356 7.58 4.18 23.27
C SER A 356 8.17 2.94 22.61
N ALA A 357 8.87 2.10 23.37
CA ALA A 357 9.33 0.80 22.90
C ALA A 357 8.17 -0.16 22.60
N GLU A 358 7.11 -0.13 23.42
CA GLU A 358 5.95 -1.01 23.27
C GLU A 358 5.16 -0.73 21.97
N VAL A 359 5.17 0.52 21.50
CA VAL A 359 4.57 0.89 20.21
C VAL A 359 5.45 0.41 19.05
N ALA A 360 6.77 0.40 19.22
CA ALA A 360 7.69 -0.18 18.24
C ALA A 360 7.58 -1.71 18.14
N ASP A 361 7.05 -2.40 19.16
CA ASP A 361 6.88 -3.86 19.17
C ASP A 361 5.78 -4.34 18.22
N ILE A 362 4.76 -3.52 17.96
CA ILE A 362 3.66 -3.89 17.05
C ILE A 362 3.99 -3.69 15.56
N TYR A 363 5.16 -3.13 15.23
CA TYR A 363 5.52 -2.82 13.83
C TYR A 363 5.54 -4.04 12.93
N LYS A 364 6.07 -5.16 13.43
CA LYS A 364 6.18 -6.40 12.67
C LYS A 364 4.79 -6.90 12.26
N ASP A 365 3.88 -7.01 13.22
CA ASP A 365 2.50 -7.45 12.97
C ASP A 365 1.80 -6.57 11.94
N LEU A 366 1.99 -5.25 12.03
CA LEU A 366 1.42 -4.30 11.09
C LEU A 366 1.98 -4.49 9.67
N LEU A 367 3.30 -4.58 9.53
CA LEU A 367 3.96 -4.79 8.23
C LEU A 367 3.56 -6.12 7.58
N GLU A 368 3.49 -7.21 8.36
CA GLU A 368 3.04 -8.54 7.88
C GLU A 368 1.60 -8.52 7.35
N HIS A 369 0.77 -7.60 7.84
CA HIS A 369 -0.61 -7.40 7.38
C HIS A 369 -0.75 -6.30 6.33
N ASN A 370 0.35 -5.89 5.69
CA ASN A 370 0.40 -4.85 4.65
C ASN A 370 0.01 -3.43 5.13
N VAL A 371 0.22 -3.13 6.41
CA VAL A 371 0.11 -1.77 6.94
C VAL A 371 1.52 -1.16 6.93
N SER A 372 1.71 -0.11 6.13
CA SER A 372 3.01 0.59 6.06
C SER A 372 3.30 1.33 7.35
N VAL A 373 4.57 1.42 7.77
CA VAL A 373 4.95 2.13 9.00
C VAL A 373 5.81 3.35 8.68
N VAL A 374 5.42 4.50 9.23
CA VAL A 374 6.19 5.75 9.22
C VAL A 374 6.43 6.17 10.66
N ALA A 375 7.67 6.37 11.08
CA ALA A 375 7.98 6.57 12.49
C ALA A 375 9.00 7.69 12.73
N ALA A 376 8.71 8.56 13.70
CA ALA A 376 9.70 9.42 14.35
C ALA A 376 10.40 8.70 15.52
N ASN A 377 9.86 7.57 15.94
CA ASN A 377 10.40 6.74 17.01
C ASN A 377 11.68 6.02 16.59
N LYS A 378 12.78 6.34 17.28
CA LYS A 378 14.12 5.79 17.00
C LYS A 378 14.32 4.39 17.58
N THR A 379 13.44 3.94 18.47
CA THR A 379 13.65 2.72 19.26
C THR A 379 13.73 1.48 18.38
N ALA A 380 12.81 1.31 17.43
CA ALA A 380 12.82 0.19 16.49
C ALA A 380 14.09 0.15 15.62
N ALA A 381 14.52 1.32 15.12
CA ALA A 381 15.63 1.38 14.18
C ALA A 381 17.01 1.30 14.87
N SER A 382 17.06 1.59 16.18
CA SER A 382 18.28 1.53 17.01
C SER A 382 18.29 0.37 18.01
N SER A 383 17.32 -0.54 17.98
CA SER A 383 17.32 -1.79 18.76
C SER A 383 18.39 -2.76 18.25
N GLU A 384 18.37 -4.02 18.69
CA GLU A 384 19.20 -5.08 18.13
C GLU A 384 19.12 -5.13 16.60
N TYR A 385 20.26 -5.38 15.95
CA TYR A 385 20.38 -5.35 14.49
C TYR A 385 19.43 -6.35 13.82
N ASP A 386 19.29 -7.55 14.38
CA ASP A 386 18.47 -8.61 13.77
C ASP A 386 16.99 -8.21 13.73
N ARG A 387 16.49 -7.54 14.78
CA ARG A 387 15.13 -6.96 14.80
C ARG A 387 14.96 -5.86 13.75
N TYR A 388 15.95 -4.96 13.63
CA TYR A 388 15.92 -3.91 12.59
C TYR A 388 15.91 -4.52 11.18
N HIS A 389 16.79 -5.50 10.93
CA HIS A 389 16.90 -6.17 9.64
C HIS A 389 15.63 -6.94 9.28
N GLU A 390 15.01 -7.61 10.25
CA GLU A 390 13.72 -8.27 10.05
C GLU A 390 12.64 -7.26 9.60
N LEU A 391 12.46 -6.16 10.32
CA LEU A 391 11.50 -5.11 9.95
C LEU A 391 11.77 -4.54 8.55
N LYS A 392 13.03 -4.28 8.21
CA LYS A 392 13.44 -3.81 6.88
C LYS A 392 13.26 -4.84 5.78
N SER A 393 13.34 -6.14 6.08
CA SER A 393 13.13 -7.20 5.11
C SER A 393 11.66 -7.40 4.75
N ILE A 394 10.76 -7.09 5.70
CA ILE A 394 9.31 -7.10 5.49
C ILE A 394 8.86 -5.81 4.79
N ALA A 395 9.49 -4.67 5.12
CA ALA A 395 9.22 -3.40 4.47
C ALA A 395 9.73 -3.37 3.02
N VAL A 396 8.94 -2.83 2.10
CA VAL A 396 9.38 -2.58 0.72
C VAL A 396 10.27 -1.32 0.73
N ASN A 397 11.54 -1.46 0.38
CA ASN A 397 12.48 -0.34 0.28
C ASN A 397 12.20 0.49 -0.99
N GLY A 398 12.23 1.82 -0.86
CA GLY A 398 12.15 2.76 -1.98
C GLY A 398 13.49 2.96 -2.69
N ASP A 399 13.49 3.71 -3.79
CA ASP A 399 14.72 4.03 -4.53
C ASP A 399 15.64 4.96 -3.71
N ASP A 400 16.87 4.53 -3.45
CA ASP A 400 17.89 5.31 -2.74
C ASP A 400 19.27 5.21 -3.41
N LEU A 401 20.26 5.95 -2.88
CA LEU A 401 21.64 5.97 -3.39
C LEU A 401 22.27 4.58 -3.47
N ILE A 402 21.94 3.70 -2.52
CA ILE A 402 22.48 2.34 -2.44
C ILE A 402 21.85 1.46 -3.52
N ASN A 403 20.55 1.62 -3.75
CA ASN A 403 19.83 0.96 -4.84
C ASN A 403 20.33 1.40 -6.23
N SER A 404 20.95 2.58 -6.33
CA SER A 404 21.67 3.02 -7.54
C SER A 404 23.06 2.37 -7.74
N GLY A 405 23.50 1.55 -6.80
CA GLY A 405 24.82 0.91 -6.76
C GLY A 405 25.95 1.81 -6.25
N ASP A 406 25.65 2.92 -5.57
CA ASP A 406 26.67 3.70 -4.86
C ASP A 406 26.87 3.13 -3.45
N ARG A 407 28.04 3.40 -2.85
CA ARG A 407 28.39 2.92 -1.51
C ARG A 407 28.86 4.07 -0.64
N ILE A 408 28.23 4.23 0.52
CA ILE A 408 28.65 5.20 1.53
C ILE A 408 29.90 4.66 2.23
N LEU A 409 30.98 5.45 2.21
CA LEU A 409 32.28 5.11 2.80
C LEU A 409 32.47 5.76 4.17
N LYS A 410 31.99 7.01 4.31
CA LYS A 410 32.12 7.81 5.52
C LYS A 410 30.87 8.65 5.75
N ILE A 411 30.45 8.74 7.01
CA ILE A 411 29.41 9.65 7.48
C ILE A 411 30.01 10.49 8.60
N GLU A 412 29.87 11.81 8.50
CA GLU A 412 30.19 12.73 9.59
C GLU A 412 28.97 13.59 9.88
N ALA A 413 28.53 13.62 11.14
CA ALA A 413 27.24 14.17 11.47
C ALA A 413 27.28 14.94 12.78
N VAL A 414 26.72 16.15 12.76
CA VAL A 414 26.38 16.92 13.96
C VAL A 414 24.86 16.96 14.03
N VAL A 415 24.30 16.14 14.93
CA VAL A 415 22.86 15.79 14.90
C VAL A 415 22.13 16.00 16.23
N SER A 416 22.72 16.73 17.19
CA SER A 416 22.07 17.11 18.44
C SER A 416 21.85 18.61 18.49
N GLY A 417 20.57 19.02 18.47
CA GLY A 417 20.18 20.41 18.63
C GLY A 417 20.58 20.97 20.01
N THR A 418 20.37 20.18 21.07
CA THR A 418 20.71 20.53 22.45
C THR A 418 22.19 20.82 22.63
N LEU A 419 23.06 19.90 22.18
CA LEU A 419 24.52 20.06 22.30
C LEU A 419 25.01 21.23 21.44
N ASN A 420 24.45 21.41 20.24
CA ASN A 420 24.78 22.54 19.38
C ASN A 420 24.43 23.88 20.02
N TYR A 421 23.26 23.97 20.65
CA TYR A 421 22.86 25.17 21.38
C TYR A 421 23.84 25.46 22.53
N ILE A 422 24.13 24.47 23.37
CA ILE A 422 25.04 24.63 24.51
C ILE A 422 26.41 25.15 24.07
N PHE A 423 27.06 24.50 23.08
CA PHE A 423 28.39 24.92 22.63
C PHE A 423 28.41 26.27 21.88
N ASN A 424 27.28 26.71 21.34
CA ASN A 424 27.16 28.01 20.68
C ASN A 424 26.93 29.16 21.69
N GLU A 425 26.21 28.91 22.79
CA GLU A 425 25.92 29.92 23.82
C GLU A 425 27.04 30.13 24.83
N MET A 426 27.95 29.16 24.97
CA MET A 426 29.11 29.28 25.85
C MET A 426 29.99 30.48 25.49
N SER A 427 30.28 31.31 26.49
CA SER A 427 31.09 32.53 26.35
C SER A 427 31.80 32.87 27.65
N ALA A 428 32.65 33.88 27.65
CA ALA A 428 33.33 34.36 28.86
C ALA A 428 32.35 34.74 30.00
N THR A 429 31.10 35.06 29.66
CA THR A 429 30.02 35.41 30.61
C THR A 429 29.00 34.30 30.85
N VAL A 430 29.08 33.21 30.06
CA VAL A 430 28.14 32.08 30.11
C VAL A 430 28.95 30.78 30.23
N PRO A 431 29.19 30.30 31.46
CA PRO A 431 29.89 29.03 31.70
C PRO A 431 29.04 27.83 31.26
N MET A 432 29.66 26.65 31.18
CA MET A 432 29.03 25.40 30.71
C MET A 432 27.75 25.07 31.49
N SER A 433 27.81 25.11 32.82
CA SER A 433 26.65 24.85 33.69
C SER A 433 25.46 25.77 33.39
N LYS A 434 25.73 27.06 33.14
CA LYS A 434 24.72 28.06 32.78
C LYS A 434 24.18 27.84 31.38
N ALA A 435 25.03 27.49 30.41
CA ALA A 435 24.60 27.17 29.04
C ALA A 435 23.66 25.95 29.01
N ILE A 436 23.96 24.90 29.79
CA ILE A 436 23.09 23.74 29.95
C ILE A 436 21.73 24.17 30.52
N LYS A 437 21.72 25.02 31.54
CA LYS A 437 20.48 25.53 32.13
C LYS A 437 19.67 26.37 31.15
N MET A 438 20.33 27.24 30.38
CA MET A 438 19.68 28.02 29.31
C MET A 438 19.06 27.11 28.25
N ALA A 439 19.71 26.00 27.87
CA ALA A 439 19.15 25.03 26.93
C ALA A 439 17.88 24.38 27.46
N GLN A 440 17.85 24.05 28.76
CA GLN A 440 16.66 23.50 29.42
C GLN A 440 15.52 24.52 29.50
N GLU A 441 15.82 25.76 29.91
CA GLU A 441 14.84 26.85 30.01
C GLU A 441 14.24 27.23 28.64
N ALA A 442 15.05 27.16 27.57
CA ALA A 442 14.61 27.39 26.20
C ALA A 442 13.83 26.19 25.58
N GLY A 443 13.70 25.08 26.31
CA GLY A 443 13.01 23.87 25.82
C GLY A 443 13.80 23.07 24.77
N TYR A 444 15.11 23.31 24.64
CA TYR A 444 15.98 22.51 23.77
C TYR A 444 16.49 21.24 24.45
N ALA A 445 16.63 21.23 25.78
CA ALA A 445 16.99 20.05 26.54
C ALA A 445 15.77 19.43 27.23
N GLU A 446 15.81 18.13 27.47
CA GLU A 446 14.81 17.41 28.26
C GLU A 446 14.75 17.92 29.71
N PRO A 447 13.64 17.66 30.44
CA PRO A 447 13.53 18.01 31.87
C PRO A 447 14.69 17.45 32.71
N ASP A 448 15.22 16.29 32.32
CA ASP A 448 16.51 15.80 32.81
C ASP A 448 17.59 15.99 31.72
N PRO A 449 18.46 17.01 31.81
CA PRO A 449 19.44 17.33 30.77
C PRO A 449 20.51 16.26 30.61
N ARG A 450 20.64 15.34 31.58
CA ARG A 450 21.58 14.20 31.50
C ARG A 450 21.28 13.30 30.32
N ILE A 451 20.00 13.22 29.91
CA ILE A 451 19.57 12.41 28.77
C ILE A 451 20.23 12.93 27.48
N ASP A 452 20.19 14.23 27.23
CA ASP A 452 20.86 14.86 26.08
C ASP A 452 22.38 14.80 26.17
N LEU A 453 22.92 15.13 27.36
CA LEU A 453 24.36 15.22 27.61
C LEU A 453 25.08 13.87 27.57
N SER A 454 24.36 12.78 27.77
CA SER A 454 24.90 11.42 27.65
C SER A 454 25.35 11.07 26.22
N GLY A 455 24.91 11.84 25.22
CA GLY A 455 25.16 11.57 23.81
C GLY A 455 24.37 10.38 23.25
N MET A 456 23.49 9.75 24.04
CA MET A 456 22.74 8.56 23.61
C MET A 456 21.84 8.81 22.39
N ASP A 457 21.24 10.00 22.27
CA ASP A 457 20.47 10.37 21.08
C ASP A 457 21.35 10.41 19.81
N VAL A 458 22.55 10.96 19.92
CA VAL A 458 23.53 11.02 18.83
C VAL A 458 24.01 9.60 18.46
N ILE A 459 24.24 8.75 19.46
CA ILE A 459 24.60 7.34 19.26
C ILE A 459 23.49 6.60 18.50
N ARG A 460 22.23 6.73 18.92
CA ARG A 460 21.10 6.09 18.23
C ARG A 460 21.00 6.56 16.78
N LYS A 461 21.15 7.86 16.52
CA LYS A 461 21.16 8.42 15.16
C LYS A 461 22.31 7.89 14.32
N LEU A 462 23.52 7.81 14.89
CA LEU A 462 24.68 7.25 14.19
C LEU A 462 24.49 5.77 13.83
N VAL A 463 23.95 4.97 14.76
CA VAL A 463 23.65 3.56 14.52
C VAL A 463 22.65 3.39 13.39
N ILE A 464 21.56 4.18 13.39
CA ILE A 464 20.56 4.17 12.31
C ILE A 464 21.21 4.55 10.98
N LEU A 465 21.95 5.66 10.91
CA LEU A 465 22.62 6.10 9.69
C LEU A 465 23.63 5.06 9.17
N SER A 466 24.36 4.40 10.06
CA SER A 466 25.33 3.36 9.70
C SER A 466 24.64 2.13 9.12
N ARG A 467 23.49 1.75 9.69
CA ARG A 467 22.66 0.63 9.22
C ARG A 467 22.02 0.92 7.87
N GLU A 468 21.48 2.13 7.68
CA GLU A 468 20.97 2.57 6.38
C GLU A 468 22.09 2.63 5.34
N ALA A 469 23.34 2.91 5.74
CA ALA A 469 24.51 2.81 4.87
C ALA A 469 24.97 1.37 4.54
N GLY A 470 24.26 0.34 5.02
CA GLY A 470 24.55 -1.07 4.76
C GLY A 470 25.55 -1.71 5.74
N TYR A 471 25.87 -1.06 6.86
CA TYR A 471 26.79 -1.60 7.87
C TYR A 471 26.04 -2.23 9.05
N ARG A 472 26.47 -3.43 9.47
CA ARG A 472 26.01 -4.04 10.71
C ARG A 472 26.71 -3.38 11.90
N VAL A 473 25.98 -2.53 12.62
CA VAL A 473 26.47 -1.79 13.79
C VAL A 473 25.48 -1.92 14.94
N GLU A 474 26.00 -2.21 16.14
CA GLU A 474 25.28 -2.16 17.40
C GLU A 474 25.64 -0.91 18.21
N GLN A 475 24.78 -0.51 19.14
CA GLN A 475 25.08 0.62 20.04
C GLN A 475 26.34 0.39 20.89
N ALA A 476 26.67 -0.87 21.16
CA ALA A 476 27.88 -1.27 21.89
C ALA A 476 29.17 -1.07 21.08
N ASP A 477 29.09 -1.08 19.74
CA ASP A 477 30.25 -0.91 18.86
C ASP A 477 30.72 0.55 18.79
N VAL A 478 29.86 1.49 19.19
CA VAL A 478 30.14 2.93 19.09
C VAL A 478 31.11 3.36 20.17
N LYS A 479 32.31 3.80 19.78
CA LYS A 479 33.28 4.38 20.70
C LYS A 479 32.81 5.75 21.19
N LYS A 480 32.73 5.91 22.51
CA LYS A 480 32.20 7.12 23.14
C LYS A 480 33.34 7.96 23.73
N HIS A 481 33.49 9.17 23.22
CA HIS A 481 34.39 10.19 23.76
C HIS A 481 33.56 11.33 24.35
N LEU A 482 32.91 11.02 25.48
CA LEU A 482 32.07 11.99 26.20
C LEU A 482 32.93 13.11 26.82
N PHE A 483 32.34 14.30 26.91
CA PHE A 483 33.01 15.50 27.43
C PHE A 483 32.66 15.78 28.90
N ILE A 484 31.60 15.16 29.43
CA ILE A 484 31.26 15.17 30.85
C ILE A 484 31.65 13.81 31.44
N PRO A 485 32.43 13.77 32.54
CA PRO A 485 32.78 12.53 33.22
C PRO A 485 31.56 11.75 33.75
N GLU A 486 31.64 10.42 33.75
CA GLU A 486 30.53 9.51 34.16
C GLU A 486 29.98 9.81 35.57
N LYS A 487 30.85 10.21 36.50
CA LYS A 487 30.48 10.57 37.90
C LYS A 487 29.40 11.65 38.02
N TYR A 488 29.19 12.48 37.00
CA TYR A 488 28.15 13.52 37.00
C TYR A 488 26.79 12.99 36.56
N PHE A 489 26.74 11.84 35.87
CA PHE A 489 25.48 11.21 35.47
C PHE A 489 24.85 10.38 36.61
N GLU A 490 25.64 10.04 37.64
CA GLU A 490 25.19 9.30 38.82
C GLU A 490 24.42 10.17 39.82
N GLY A 491 23.33 9.62 40.39
CA GLY A 491 22.52 10.26 41.43
C GLY A 491 21.24 10.92 40.90
N SER A 492 20.71 11.87 41.66
CA SER A 492 19.49 12.62 41.29
C SER A 492 19.79 13.78 40.33
N VAL A 493 18.76 14.35 39.70
CA VAL A 493 18.89 15.57 38.88
C VAL A 493 19.38 16.75 39.74
N GLU A 494 18.99 16.80 41.01
CA GLU A 494 19.45 17.82 41.96
C GLU A 494 20.95 17.68 42.26
N ASP A 495 21.44 16.44 42.40
CA ASP A 495 22.87 16.17 42.55
C ASP A 495 23.67 16.62 41.33
N PHE A 496 23.13 16.40 40.13
CA PHE A 496 23.73 16.87 38.88
C PHE A 496 23.88 18.40 38.89
N TRP A 497 22.82 19.13 39.21
CA TRP A 497 22.87 20.60 39.24
C TRP A 497 23.83 21.15 40.30
N ARG A 498 23.99 20.45 41.42
CA ARG A 498 24.94 20.83 42.46
C ARG A 498 26.40 20.61 42.04
N LYS A 499 26.68 19.54 41.30
CA LYS A 499 28.04 19.13 40.92
C LYS A 499 28.51 19.71 39.59
N ILE A 500 27.62 19.95 38.62
CA ILE A 500 28.00 20.40 37.27
C ILE A 500 28.79 21.73 37.23
N PRO A 501 28.65 22.70 38.16
CA PRO A 501 29.49 23.90 38.13
C PRO A 501 30.98 23.63 38.36
N GLU A 502 31.35 22.46 38.91
CA GLU A 502 32.76 22.08 39.13
C GLU A 502 33.58 21.99 37.83
N ILE A 503 32.94 21.71 36.69
CA ILE A 503 33.62 21.60 35.39
C ILE A 503 33.79 22.95 34.68
N ASP A 504 33.16 24.02 35.16
CA ASP A 504 33.15 25.31 34.48
C ASP A 504 34.56 25.90 34.33
N ALA A 505 35.40 25.76 35.35
CA ALA A 505 36.77 26.28 35.31
C ALA A 505 37.63 25.57 34.25
N GLU A 506 37.50 24.25 34.12
CA GLU A 506 38.22 23.47 33.12
C GLU A 506 37.75 23.83 31.71
N PHE A 507 36.43 23.90 31.49
CA PHE A 507 35.86 24.27 30.19
C PHE A 507 36.20 25.70 29.81
N GLU A 508 36.24 26.65 30.74
CA GLU A 508 36.65 28.02 30.44
C GLU A 508 38.12 28.12 30.02
N GLN A 509 39.02 27.37 30.67
CA GLN A 509 40.42 27.30 30.24
C GLN A 509 40.56 26.73 28.83
N ARG A 510 39.80 25.68 28.51
CA ARG A 510 39.80 25.08 27.17
C ARG A 510 39.16 26.02 26.14
N ARG A 511 38.10 26.76 26.50
CA ARG A 511 37.40 27.71 25.62
C ARG A 511 38.33 28.85 25.21
N LYS A 512 39.11 29.41 26.15
CA LYS A 512 40.11 30.45 25.84
C LYS A 512 41.15 29.98 24.83
N LYS A 513 41.65 28.75 24.95
CA LYS A 513 42.59 28.16 23.98
C LYS A 513 41.93 27.93 22.62
N LEU A 514 40.68 27.48 22.62
CA LEU A 514 39.90 27.24 21.42
C LEU A 514 39.65 28.53 20.64
N GLU A 515 39.22 29.59 21.33
CA GLU A 515 38.96 30.91 20.75
C GLU A 515 40.25 31.54 20.22
N ALA A 516 41.37 31.45 20.96
CA ALA A 516 42.67 31.93 20.50
C ALA A 516 43.18 31.21 19.23
N SER A 517 42.75 29.97 19.00
CA SER A 517 43.08 29.20 17.79
C SER A 517 42.04 29.33 16.67
N GLY A 518 41.02 30.18 16.84
CA GLY A 518 39.96 30.40 15.86
C GLY A 518 39.05 29.19 15.65
N LYS A 519 39.07 28.20 16.55
CA LYS A 519 38.32 26.94 16.45
C LYS A 519 37.00 26.99 17.23
N ARG A 520 36.13 26.00 16.99
CA ARG A 520 34.85 25.80 17.69
C ARG A 520 34.67 24.36 18.12
N TRP A 521 33.87 24.13 19.16
CA TRP A 521 33.53 22.79 19.60
C TRP A 521 32.28 22.29 18.90
N ARG A 522 32.35 21.03 18.45
CA ARG A 522 31.22 20.31 17.88
C ARG A 522 31.22 18.88 18.39
N PHE A 523 30.04 18.39 18.76
CA PHE A 523 29.87 16.99 19.09
C PHE A 523 29.55 16.22 17.81
N ILE A 524 30.56 15.52 17.29
CA ILE A 524 30.53 14.90 15.97
C ILE A 524 30.37 13.39 16.13
N ALA A 525 29.43 12.83 15.37
CA ALA A 525 29.28 11.42 15.12
C ALA A 525 29.99 11.06 13.82
N THR A 526 30.85 10.04 13.84
CA THR A 526 31.59 9.58 12.68
C THR A 526 31.35 8.10 12.46
N MET A 527 31.05 7.70 11.22
CA MET A 527 31.18 6.33 10.74
C MET A 527 32.18 6.34 9.61
N GLU A 528 33.19 5.48 9.66
CA GLU A 528 34.14 5.29 8.56
C GLU A 528 34.40 3.80 8.35
N ASN A 529 34.00 3.29 7.18
CA ASN A 529 34.12 1.87 6.83
C ASN A 529 33.58 0.93 7.93
N GLY A 530 32.45 1.29 8.55
CA GLY A 530 31.79 0.53 9.61
C GLY A 530 32.34 0.76 11.02
N LYS A 531 33.45 1.47 11.19
CA LYS A 531 33.93 1.89 12.52
C LYS A 531 33.18 3.14 12.95
N THR A 532 32.60 3.12 14.14
CA THR A 532 31.74 4.19 14.63
C THR A 532 32.29 4.82 15.91
N GLU A 533 32.21 6.14 15.98
CA GLU A 533 32.61 6.90 17.16
C GLU A 533 31.78 8.19 17.29
N VAL A 534 31.60 8.63 18.53
CA VAL A 534 30.99 9.92 18.86
C VAL A 534 31.89 10.67 19.83
N GLY A 535 32.03 11.98 19.66
CA GLY A 535 32.83 12.76 20.59
C GLY A 535 32.86 14.25 20.34
N LEU A 536 33.35 14.97 21.35
CA LEU A 536 33.63 16.39 21.25
C LEU A 536 34.90 16.62 20.44
N ARG A 537 34.81 17.38 19.35
CA ARG A 537 35.92 17.74 18.46
C ARG A 537 36.06 19.24 18.33
N GLU A 538 37.28 19.67 18.04
CA GLU A 538 37.62 21.04 17.67
C GLU A 538 37.60 21.15 16.15
N VAL A 539 36.82 22.09 15.61
CA VAL A 539 36.70 22.35 14.17
C VAL A 539 37.20 23.76 13.85
N ASP A 540 37.92 23.91 12.75
CA ASP A 540 38.36 25.19 12.20
C ASP A 540 37.34 25.76 11.20
N SER A 541 37.61 26.96 10.68
CA SER A 541 36.73 27.68 9.74
C SER A 541 36.51 26.98 8.40
N GLU A 542 37.41 26.09 8.00
CA GLU A 542 37.28 25.33 6.75
C GLU A 542 36.29 24.17 6.91
N SER A 543 36.02 23.75 8.15
CA SER A 543 35.07 22.69 8.41
C SER A 543 33.62 23.12 8.13
N PRO A 544 32.83 22.29 7.41
CA PRO A 544 31.40 22.53 7.21
C PRO A 544 30.59 22.61 8.52
N PHE A 545 31.15 22.12 9.63
CA PHE A 545 30.54 22.15 10.95
C PHE A 545 30.80 23.46 11.73
N TYR A 546 31.70 24.32 11.26
CA TYR A 546 32.08 25.54 11.97
C TYR A 546 30.92 26.54 12.06
N HIS A 547 30.30 26.85 10.93
CA HIS A 547 29.22 27.83 10.77
C HIS A 547 27.83 27.30 11.11
N LEU A 548 27.75 26.25 11.93
CA LEU A 548 26.49 25.79 12.52
C LEU A 548 25.97 26.83 13.53
N ALA A 549 24.78 27.37 13.26
CA ALA A 549 24.08 28.31 14.14
C ALA A 549 22.80 27.67 14.69
N GLY A 550 22.44 28.02 15.93
CA GLY A 550 21.24 27.50 16.61
C GLY A 550 21.26 25.97 16.74
N SER A 551 20.12 25.34 16.46
CA SER A 551 19.88 23.89 16.52
C SER A 551 20.04 23.16 15.18
N ASN A 552 20.73 23.78 14.21
CA ASN A 552 20.94 23.17 12.89
C ASN A 552 21.78 21.91 12.98
N ASN A 553 21.35 20.88 12.24
CA ASN A 553 22.10 19.66 12.02
C ASN A 553 22.80 19.72 10.67
N VAL A 554 23.96 19.07 10.58
CA VAL A 554 24.66 18.83 9.32
C VAL A 554 25.07 17.37 9.26
N ILE A 555 24.85 16.74 8.11
CA ILE A 555 25.36 15.41 7.77
C ILE A 555 26.21 15.56 6.52
N LEU A 556 27.42 15.01 6.55
CA LEU A 556 28.32 14.86 5.43
C LEU A 556 28.36 13.39 5.05
N LEU A 557 28.12 13.09 3.78
CA LEU A 557 28.18 11.75 3.22
C LEU A 557 29.32 11.70 2.19
N THR A 558 30.32 10.87 2.46
CA THR A 558 31.36 10.52 1.48
C THR A 558 31.03 9.16 0.90
N THR A 559 30.91 9.07 -0.42
CA THR A 559 30.58 7.82 -1.13
C THR A 559 31.68 7.45 -2.11
N GLU A 560 31.56 6.30 -2.78
CA GLU A 560 32.48 5.92 -3.85
C GLU A 560 32.45 6.92 -5.02
N ARG A 561 31.28 7.52 -5.29
CA ARG A 561 31.10 8.55 -6.33
C ARG A 561 31.43 9.95 -5.83
N TYR A 562 31.11 10.27 -4.57
CA TYR A 562 31.31 11.58 -3.95
C TYR A 562 32.49 11.55 -2.95
N LYS A 563 33.72 11.36 -3.46
CA LYS A 563 34.95 11.32 -2.64
C LYS A 563 35.55 12.69 -2.36
N GLU A 564 35.78 13.46 -3.43
CA GLU A 564 36.47 14.76 -3.33
C GLU A 564 35.57 15.84 -2.72
N TYR A 565 34.27 15.79 -3.03
CA TYR A 565 33.27 16.73 -2.53
C TYR A 565 32.14 15.93 -1.87
N PRO A 566 32.23 15.69 -0.54
CA PRO A 566 31.19 15.00 0.20
C PRO A 566 29.85 15.72 0.07
N MET A 567 28.77 14.95 -0.02
CA MET A 567 27.43 15.50 -0.05
C MET A 567 27.09 16.08 1.32
N GLN A 568 26.70 17.35 1.35
CA GLN A 568 26.32 18.04 2.58
C GLN A 568 24.81 18.23 2.66
N ILE A 569 24.21 17.75 3.74
CA ILE A 569 22.80 17.94 4.07
C ILE A 569 22.73 18.79 5.33
N LYS A 570 22.07 19.96 5.25
CA LYS A 570 21.93 20.92 6.35
C LYS A 570 20.47 21.32 6.55
N GLY A 571 20.03 21.41 7.79
CA GLY A 571 18.69 21.89 8.14
C GLY A 571 18.44 21.84 9.64
N TYR A 572 17.24 22.24 10.06
CA TYR A 572 16.86 22.17 11.47
C TYR A 572 16.78 20.72 11.94
N GLY A 573 17.43 20.44 13.08
CA GLY A 573 17.52 19.11 13.66
C GLY A 573 16.46 18.75 14.68
N ALA A 574 15.71 19.76 15.12
CA ALA A 574 14.68 19.69 16.15
C ALA A 574 13.70 20.86 15.94
N GLY A 575 12.42 20.62 16.20
CA GLY A 575 11.32 21.55 15.95
C GLY A 575 10.05 20.77 15.65
N ALA A 576 8.89 21.30 16.03
CA ALA A 576 7.61 20.65 15.80
C ALA A 576 6.94 21.05 14.48
N GLU A 577 7.44 22.12 13.85
CA GLU A 577 6.93 22.71 12.61
C GLU A 577 7.60 22.14 11.35
#